data_AF-A0A849V4C5-F1
#
_entry.id   AF-A0A849V4C5-F1
#
_cell.length_a   1.000
_cell.length_b   1.000
_cell.length_c   1.000
_cell.angle_alpha   90.00
_cell.angle_beta   90.00
_cell.angle_gamma   90.00
#
_symmetry.space_group_name_H-M   'P 1'
#
loop_
_entity.id
_entity.type
_entity.pdbx_description
1 polymer ?
#
loop_
_entity_poly.entity_id
_entity_poly.type
_entity_poly.pdbx_seq_one_letter_code
_entity_poly.pdbx_strand_id
1 'polypeptide(L)'
;MTNPSVDIFFHWLVNTPELLQRSCVVIVITYVAIRLKWFRKALRSVHTHWRARLVAGLFFGGLGIIGSHSGIILDVSHGGSQFEYLSKLPTGLQPLQAILSFRDTMVISAGLYAGPWVGLVAGLIAGGERHFLGSFVGFSSGLATVVLGLGAGLAQQLRPQQVLRPYGVLVVVLLGSCIQKLMIAYLSHPKVLVIATIQETVIPETVVNCFGCLLLISVLKDLERERLKKQIHQAELRALQAQIEPHFINNALNAIKALIRIDSARASEYVVKLARFLDDTRQIAKANSISLGKELEHLERYLDFQQLRFPGLFKTSLVVPAELHPYQIPPRSLLTLTDNALLHGLRNHTGILLIEISTTETESNFTLYIKDNGCGISEPRMESLGNKPVDSERGSGTGLFQLNENLTLAFDGKAHLSVKSQEGKGTEVSLLMPKRIKPW
;
A
#
# COMPACT_ATOMS: atom_id res chain seq x y z
N MET A 1 40.29 10.94 -48.62
CA MET A 1 39.44 9.74 -48.46
C MET A 1 39.31 9.49 -46.96
N THR A 2 38.24 9.97 -46.35
CA THR A 2 37.95 9.74 -44.93
C THR A 2 37.57 8.27 -44.74
N ASN A 3 37.95 7.71 -43.59
CA ASN A 3 37.72 6.30 -43.27
C ASN A 3 36.21 6.12 -42.99
N PRO A 4 35.47 5.26 -43.71
CA PRO A 4 34.02 5.14 -43.58
C PRO A 4 33.54 4.77 -42.16
N SER A 5 34.43 4.22 -41.32
CA SER A 5 34.17 3.95 -39.90
C SER A 5 34.20 5.19 -39.01
N VAL A 6 34.96 6.23 -39.38
CA VAL A 6 35.05 7.49 -38.63
C VAL A 6 33.76 8.30 -38.80
N ASP A 7 33.18 8.29 -40.01
CA ASP A 7 31.96 9.05 -40.32
C ASP A 7 30.72 8.51 -39.55
N ILE A 8 30.56 7.19 -39.44
CA ILE A 8 29.44 6.57 -38.68
C ILE A 8 29.49 6.90 -37.19
N PHE A 9 30.68 6.92 -36.58
CA PHE A 9 30.80 7.25 -35.16
C PHE A 9 30.38 8.70 -34.89
N PHE A 10 30.75 9.64 -35.77
CA PHE A 10 30.29 11.02 -35.69
C PHE A 10 28.77 11.11 -35.84
N HIS A 11 28.17 10.36 -36.76
CA HIS A 11 26.72 10.30 -36.90
C HIS A 11 26.04 9.82 -35.61
N TRP A 12 26.56 8.78 -34.96
CA TRP A 12 26.04 8.33 -33.66
C TRP A 12 26.15 9.40 -32.58
N LEU A 13 27.27 10.12 -32.52
CA LEU A 13 27.52 11.16 -31.53
C LEU A 13 26.61 12.38 -31.70
N VAL A 14 26.20 12.69 -32.94
CA VAL A 14 25.26 13.79 -33.24
C VAL A 14 23.80 13.35 -33.07
N ASN A 15 23.43 12.18 -33.59
CA ASN A 15 22.03 11.74 -33.63
C ASN A 15 21.52 11.28 -32.27
N THR A 16 22.38 10.70 -31.41
CA THR A 16 21.95 10.17 -30.11
C THR A 16 21.45 11.29 -29.17
N PRO A 17 22.19 12.39 -28.93
CA PRO A 17 21.69 13.50 -28.10
C PRO A 17 20.43 14.16 -28.65
N GLU A 18 20.33 14.32 -29.98
CA GLU A 18 19.15 14.93 -30.59
C GLU A 18 17.91 14.04 -30.41
N LEU A 19 18.03 12.73 -30.69
CA LEU A 19 16.95 11.78 -30.48
C LEU A 19 16.56 11.69 -29.00
N LEU A 20 17.55 11.79 -28.09
CA LEU A 20 17.33 11.84 -26.65
C LEU A 20 16.52 13.09 -26.25
N GLN A 21 16.90 14.27 -26.74
CA GLN A 21 16.18 15.52 -26.49
C GLN A 21 14.72 15.43 -26.93
N ARG A 22 14.46 14.87 -28.12
CA ARG A 22 13.09 14.68 -28.63
C ARG A 22 12.32 13.65 -27.80
N SER A 23 12.97 12.57 -27.35
CA SER A 23 12.35 11.57 -26.49
C SER A 23 11.93 12.14 -25.12
N CYS A 24 12.69 13.09 -24.57
CA CYS A 24 12.38 13.72 -23.29
C CYS A 24 11.02 14.43 -23.29
N VAL A 25 10.63 15.06 -24.41
CA VAL A 25 9.31 15.71 -24.54
C VAL A 25 8.19 14.68 -24.36
N VAL A 26 8.30 13.53 -25.03
CA VAL A 26 7.30 12.45 -24.94
C VAL A 26 7.30 11.81 -23.55
N ILE A 27 8.47 11.66 -22.92
CA ILE A 27 8.58 11.17 -21.53
C ILE A 27 7.91 12.16 -20.56
N VAL A 28 8.07 13.47 -20.75
CA VAL A 28 7.40 14.50 -19.93
C VAL A 28 5.88 14.45 -20.12
N ILE A 29 5.39 14.34 -21.36
CA ILE A 29 3.95 14.15 -21.64
C ILE A 29 3.43 12.91 -20.92
N THR A 30 4.18 11.81 -21.00
CA THR A 30 3.84 10.55 -20.32
C THR A 30 3.80 10.73 -18.81
N TYR A 31 4.80 11.41 -18.24
CA TYR A 31 4.88 11.72 -16.81
C TYR A 31 3.66 12.51 -16.33
N VAL A 32 3.28 13.56 -17.06
CA VAL A 32 2.08 14.37 -16.77
C VAL A 32 0.82 13.51 -16.88
N ALA A 33 0.70 12.70 -17.92
CA ALA A 33 -0.45 11.83 -18.12
C ALA A 33 -0.63 10.81 -16.98
N ILE A 34 0.45 10.20 -16.49
CA ILE A 34 0.40 9.25 -15.34
C ILE A 34 -0.10 9.95 -14.06
N ARG A 35 0.09 11.26 -13.93
CA ARG A 35 -0.46 12.03 -12.80
C ARG A 35 -1.96 12.30 -12.93
N LEU A 36 -2.57 12.20 -14.11
CA LEU A 36 -4.02 12.37 -14.28
C LEU A 36 -4.80 11.24 -13.59
N LYS A 37 -5.87 11.59 -12.87
CA LYS A 37 -6.67 10.65 -12.07
C LYS A 37 -7.24 9.50 -12.92
N TRP A 38 -7.77 9.81 -14.10
CA TRP A 38 -8.40 8.84 -14.99
C TRP A 38 -7.40 7.82 -15.55
N PHE A 39 -6.23 8.29 -16.00
CA PHE A 39 -5.21 7.42 -16.58
C PHE A 39 -4.54 6.55 -15.52
N ARG A 40 -4.29 7.13 -14.33
CA ARG A 40 -3.84 6.35 -13.17
C ARG A 40 -4.82 5.25 -12.78
N LYS A 41 -6.14 5.51 -12.87
CA LYS A 41 -7.18 4.50 -12.64
C LYS A 41 -7.15 3.40 -13.71
N ALA A 42 -6.95 3.77 -14.97
CA ALA A 42 -6.78 2.81 -16.06
C ALA A 42 -5.56 1.91 -15.81
N LEU A 43 -4.37 2.47 -15.59
CA LEU A 43 -3.15 1.69 -15.31
C LEU A 43 -3.31 0.71 -14.14
N ARG A 44 -4.00 1.11 -13.06
CA ARG A 44 -4.27 0.24 -11.90
C ARG A 44 -5.19 -0.94 -12.21
N SER A 45 -6.09 -0.78 -13.19
CA SER A 45 -7.10 -1.77 -13.52
C SER A 45 -6.72 -2.62 -14.73
N VAL A 46 -5.52 -2.45 -15.28
CA VAL A 46 -5.01 -3.22 -16.43
C VAL A 46 -5.05 -4.73 -16.15
N HIS A 47 -4.72 -5.17 -14.94
CA HIS A 47 -4.75 -6.60 -14.62
C HIS A 47 -6.18 -7.14 -14.43
N THR A 48 -7.16 -6.30 -14.08
CA THR A 48 -8.52 -6.71 -13.71
C THR A 48 -9.56 -6.51 -14.81
N HIS A 49 -9.42 -5.48 -15.66
CA HIS A 49 -10.43 -5.11 -16.64
C HIS A 49 -9.86 -4.98 -18.05
N TRP A 50 -10.49 -5.62 -19.04
CA TRP A 50 -10.05 -5.54 -20.43
C TRP A 50 -10.12 -4.10 -21.00
N ARG A 51 -11.12 -3.30 -20.59
CA ARG A 51 -11.25 -1.89 -21.00
C ARG A 51 -10.01 -1.07 -20.59
N ALA A 52 -9.46 -1.35 -19.42
CA ALA A 52 -8.27 -0.67 -18.92
C ALA A 52 -7.02 -1.04 -19.73
N ARG A 53 -6.90 -2.31 -20.16
CA ARG A 53 -5.85 -2.76 -21.08
C ARG A 53 -5.92 -2.02 -22.41
N LEU A 54 -7.14 -1.86 -22.95
CA LEU A 54 -7.36 -1.14 -24.20
C LEU A 54 -7.01 0.34 -24.08
N VAL A 55 -7.47 1.03 -23.02
CA VAL A 55 -7.14 2.45 -22.78
C VAL A 55 -5.62 2.65 -22.62
N ALA A 56 -4.95 1.80 -21.84
CA ALA A 56 -3.50 1.88 -21.69
C ALA A 56 -2.78 1.61 -23.02
N GLY A 57 -3.22 0.60 -23.78
CA GLY A 57 -2.65 0.23 -25.08
C GLY A 57 -2.80 1.35 -26.11
N LEU A 58 -4.00 1.96 -26.21
CA LEU A 58 -4.25 3.12 -27.05
C LEU A 58 -3.35 4.30 -26.69
N PHE A 59 -3.20 4.58 -25.39
CA PHE A 59 -2.40 5.69 -24.92
C PHE A 59 -0.91 5.52 -25.26
N PHE A 60 -0.32 4.36 -24.92
CA PHE A 60 1.09 4.09 -25.25
C PHE A 60 1.32 3.93 -26.76
N GLY A 61 0.37 3.36 -27.49
CA GLY A 61 0.41 3.29 -28.95
C GLY A 61 0.41 4.68 -29.59
N GLY A 62 -0.44 5.59 -29.10
CA GLY A 62 -0.47 6.99 -29.55
C GLY A 62 0.83 7.75 -29.26
N LEU A 63 1.43 7.54 -28.09
CA LEU A 63 2.76 8.10 -27.79
C LEU A 63 3.85 7.47 -28.68
N GLY A 64 3.72 6.21 -29.04
CA GLY A 64 4.58 5.53 -30.00
C GLY A 64 4.51 6.18 -31.39
N ILE A 65 3.32 6.54 -31.87
CA ILE A 65 3.12 7.30 -33.11
C ILE A 65 3.82 8.67 -33.04
N ILE A 66 3.65 9.40 -31.94
CA ILE A 66 4.38 10.67 -31.72
C ILE A 66 5.90 10.43 -31.77
N GLY A 67 6.37 9.31 -31.22
CA GLY A 67 7.77 8.89 -31.29
C GLY A 67 8.27 8.59 -32.71
N SER A 68 7.44 8.00 -33.59
CA SER A 68 7.75 7.83 -35.02
C SER A 68 7.91 9.18 -35.71
N HIS A 69 6.91 10.05 -35.55
CA HIS A 69 6.84 11.34 -36.25
C HIS A 69 7.84 12.38 -35.72
N SER A 70 8.31 12.22 -34.48
CA SER A 70 9.36 13.05 -33.90
C SER A 70 10.77 12.54 -34.25
N GLY A 71 10.88 11.46 -35.02
CA GLY A 71 12.14 10.86 -35.44
C GLY A 71 12.96 11.72 -36.41
N ILE A 72 14.16 11.24 -36.73
CA ILE A 72 15.07 11.85 -37.71
C ILE A 72 15.02 11.02 -39.00
N ILE A 73 14.82 11.68 -40.14
CA ILE A 73 14.78 11.02 -41.45
C ILE A 73 16.21 10.87 -41.97
N LEU A 74 16.53 9.71 -42.50
CA LEU A 74 17.83 9.35 -43.06
C LEU A 74 17.65 9.06 -44.54
N ASP A 75 18.37 9.76 -45.42
CA ASP A 75 18.43 9.41 -46.84
C ASP A 75 19.60 8.46 -47.10
N VAL A 76 19.28 7.24 -47.55
CA VAL A 76 20.26 6.15 -47.73
C VAL A 76 20.74 6.08 -49.18
N SER A 77 20.21 6.91 -50.09
CA SER A 77 20.52 6.90 -51.54
C SER A 77 21.99 7.19 -51.87
N HIS A 78 22.68 8.00 -51.06
CA HIS A 78 24.09 8.37 -51.25
C HIS A 78 25.02 7.77 -50.17
N GLY A 79 24.73 6.56 -49.70
CA GLY A 79 25.53 5.91 -48.64
C GLY A 79 25.45 6.62 -47.30
N GLY A 80 24.36 7.35 -47.03
CA GLY A 80 24.15 8.09 -45.78
C GLY A 80 24.83 9.47 -45.72
N SER A 81 25.35 10.00 -46.83
CA SER A 81 26.16 11.23 -46.84
C SER A 81 25.38 12.55 -46.95
N GLN A 82 24.05 12.53 -47.14
CA GLN A 82 23.22 13.73 -47.13
C GLN A 82 22.03 13.58 -46.18
N PHE A 83 22.01 14.43 -45.15
CA PHE A 83 20.98 14.51 -44.13
C PHE A 83 20.02 15.63 -44.48
N GLU A 84 18.82 15.28 -44.94
CA GLU A 84 17.77 16.29 -45.13
C GLU A 84 16.98 16.45 -43.83
N TYR A 85 17.32 17.50 -43.07
CA TYR A 85 16.59 17.94 -41.88
C TYR A 85 15.24 18.52 -42.30
N LEU A 86 14.22 17.66 -42.45
CA LEU A 86 12.88 18.14 -42.75
C LEU A 86 12.27 18.77 -41.50
N SER A 87 11.98 20.07 -41.59
CA SER A 87 11.28 20.87 -40.58
C SER A 87 9.79 20.54 -40.45
N LYS A 88 9.28 19.57 -41.22
CA LYS A 88 7.87 19.18 -41.27
C LYS A 88 7.69 17.72 -40.82
N LEU A 89 6.64 17.49 -40.04
CA LEU A 89 6.16 16.14 -39.68
C LEU A 89 6.05 15.27 -40.95
N PRO A 90 6.68 14.10 -41.01
CA PRO A 90 6.63 13.26 -42.20
C PRO A 90 5.19 12.80 -42.44
N THR A 91 4.60 13.20 -43.55
CA THR A 91 3.31 12.68 -44.04
C THR A 91 3.48 11.36 -44.80
N GLY A 92 4.73 11.00 -45.13
CA GLY A 92 5.14 9.76 -45.79
C GLY A 92 6.63 9.81 -46.15
N LEU A 93 7.29 8.65 -46.20
CA LEU A 93 8.70 8.51 -46.55
C LEU A 93 8.88 8.15 -48.02
N GLN A 94 9.92 8.70 -48.65
CA GLN A 94 10.35 8.24 -49.96
C GLN A 94 10.91 6.81 -49.89
N PRO A 95 10.92 6.04 -51.00
CA PRO A 95 11.31 4.63 -50.99
C PRO A 95 12.72 4.34 -50.45
N LEU A 96 13.66 5.28 -50.60
CA LEU A 96 15.07 5.16 -50.18
C LEU A 96 15.37 5.83 -48.82
N GLN A 97 14.37 6.44 -48.20
CA GLN A 97 14.51 7.07 -46.88
C GLN A 97 14.22 6.07 -45.76
N ALA A 98 14.86 6.26 -44.61
CA ALA A 98 14.58 5.55 -43.37
C ALA A 98 14.27 6.57 -42.26
N ILE A 99 13.69 6.11 -41.15
CA ILE A 99 13.45 6.93 -39.95
C ILE A 99 14.18 6.30 -38.78
N LEU A 100 14.97 7.12 -38.09
CA LEU A 100 15.50 6.91 -36.76
C LEU A 100 14.48 7.41 -35.73
N SER A 101 13.92 6.53 -34.90
CA SER A 101 12.84 6.91 -33.98
C SER A 101 13.02 6.30 -32.58
N PHE A 102 12.28 6.84 -31.62
CA PHE A 102 12.22 6.31 -30.24
C PHE A 102 10.84 5.68 -29.93
N ARG A 103 10.08 5.30 -30.97
CA ARG A 103 8.75 4.66 -30.85
C ARG A 103 8.77 3.47 -29.88
N ASP A 104 9.79 2.63 -30.00
CA ASP A 104 9.86 1.37 -29.25
C ASP A 104 9.99 1.60 -27.74
N THR A 105 10.49 2.77 -27.31
CA THR A 105 10.51 3.16 -25.89
C THR A 105 9.11 3.04 -25.26
N MET A 106 8.08 3.57 -25.93
CA MET A 106 6.72 3.59 -25.41
C MET A 106 6.08 2.20 -25.43
N VAL A 107 6.32 1.46 -26.50
CA VAL A 107 5.76 0.12 -26.72
C VAL A 107 6.38 -0.90 -25.76
N ILE A 108 7.70 -0.88 -25.58
CA ILE A 108 8.41 -1.73 -24.63
C ILE A 108 8.00 -1.38 -23.20
N SER A 109 7.93 -0.08 -22.85
CA SER A 109 7.47 0.35 -21.53
C SER A 109 6.04 -0.10 -21.23
N ALA A 110 5.15 -0.07 -22.23
CA ALA A 110 3.79 -0.57 -22.13
C ALA A 110 3.76 -2.07 -21.82
N GLY A 111 4.55 -2.88 -22.53
CA GLY A 111 4.69 -4.31 -22.26
C GLY A 111 5.27 -4.58 -20.88
N LEU A 112 6.40 -3.94 -20.56
CA LEU A 112 7.10 -4.11 -19.27
C LEU A 112 6.23 -3.75 -18.07
N TYR A 113 5.45 -2.67 -18.14
CA TYR A 113 4.66 -2.22 -16.99
C TYR A 113 3.26 -2.86 -16.95
N ALA A 114 2.58 -2.92 -18.09
CA ALA A 114 1.16 -3.21 -18.18
C ALA A 114 0.87 -4.60 -18.80
N GLY A 115 1.90 -5.37 -19.14
CA GLY A 115 1.79 -6.77 -19.56
C GLY A 115 1.59 -6.97 -21.07
N PRO A 116 1.52 -8.24 -21.52
CA PRO A 116 1.64 -8.62 -22.93
C PRO A 116 0.53 -8.07 -23.81
N TRP A 117 -0.71 -8.04 -23.32
CA TRP A 117 -1.84 -7.50 -24.07
C TRP A 117 -1.72 -6.00 -24.33
N VAL A 118 -1.21 -5.24 -23.35
CA VAL A 118 -1.04 -3.79 -23.52
C VAL A 118 0.13 -3.50 -24.45
N GLY A 119 1.23 -4.23 -24.31
CA GLY A 119 2.36 -4.17 -25.25
C GLY A 119 1.97 -4.54 -26.68
N LEU A 120 1.14 -5.58 -26.86
CA LEU A 120 0.62 -5.99 -28.17
C LEU A 120 -0.23 -4.89 -28.82
N VAL A 121 -1.19 -4.33 -28.08
CA VAL A 121 -2.07 -3.26 -28.61
C VAL A 121 -1.26 -2.01 -28.95
N ALA A 122 -0.36 -1.58 -28.06
CA ALA A 122 0.52 -0.44 -28.32
C ALA A 122 1.41 -0.69 -29.55
N GLY A 123 1.94 -1.91 -29.67
CA GLY A 123 2.75 -2.35 -30.80
C GLY A 123 1.99 -2.38 -32.12
N LEU A 124 0.74 -2.86 -32.14
CA LEU A 124 -0.11 -2.87 -33.34
C LEU A 124 -0.42 -1.45 -33.84
N ILE A 125 -0.69 -0.51 -32.92
CA ILE A 125 -0.99 0.88 -33.26
C ILE A 125 0.24 1.57 -33.82
N ALA A 126 1.34 1.53 -33.07
CA ALA A 126 2.55 2.26 -33.44
C ALA A 126 3.30 1.57 -34.60
N GLY A 127 3.28 0.23 -34.66
CA GLY A 127 3.84 -0.55 -35.75
C GLY A 127 3.01 -0.47 -37.04
N GLY A 128 1.68 -0.40 -36.93
CA GLY A 128 0.78 -0.17 -38.06
C GLY A 128 1.04 1.19 -38.71
N GLU A 129 1.11 2.26 -37.90
CA GLU A 129 1.49 3.59 -38.38
C GLU A 129 2.86 3.58 -39.08
N ARG A 130 3.86 2.90 -38.50
CA ARG A 130 5.18 2.79 -39.13
C ARG A 130 5.14 2.13 -40.50
N HIS A 131 4.30 1.13 -40.69
CA HIS A 131 4.11 0.50 -41.99
C HIS A 131 3.51 1.49 -43.01
N PHE A 132 2.50 2.26 -42.60
CA PHE A 132 1.84 3.25 -43.47
C PHE A 132 2.73 4.44 -43.82
N LEU A 133 3.73 4.78 -43.00
CA LEU A 133 4.74 5.79 -43.37
C LEU A 133 5.56 5.40 -44.62
N GLY A 134 5.55 4.14 -45.06
CA GLY A 134 6.32 3.68 -46.23
C GLY A 134 7.77 3.37 -45.88
N SER A 135 8.69 3.54 -46.85
CA SER A 135 10.09 3.08 -46.83
C SER A 135 10.28 1.57 -47.05
N PHE A 136 11.43 1.21 -47.65
CA PHE A 136 11.87 -0.18 -47.86
C PHE A 136 12.01 -1.01 -46.57
N VAL A 137 12.04 -0.36 -45.39
CA VAL A 137 12.09 -1.01 -44.06
C VAL A 137 10.76 -0.89 -43.30
N GLY A 138 9.74 -0.24 -43.87
CA GLY A 138 8.52 0.11 -43.13
C GLY A 138 7.74 -1.09 -42.59
N PHE A 139 7.51 -2.10 -43.42
CA PHE A 139 6.80 -3.32 -43.00
C PHE A 139 7.55 -4.10 -41.91
N SER A 140 8.85 -4.33 -42.10
CA SER A 140 9.68 -5.12 -41.17
C SER A 140 9.87 -4.40 -39.83
N SER A 141 10.07 -3.08 -39.84
CA SER A 141 10.14 -2.24 -38.63
C SER A 141 8.80 -2.23 -37.89
N GLY A 142 7.68 -2.09 -38.61
CA GLY A 142 6.35 -2.12 -38.02
C GLY A 142 6.04 -3.46 -37.34
N LEU A 143 6.31 -4.57 -38.03
CA LEU A 143 6.12 -5.92 -37.46
C LEU A 143 7.03 -6.16 -36.25
N ALA A 144 8.29 -5.72 -36.31
CA ALA A 144 9.21 -5.84 -35.19
C ALA A 144 8.73 -5.07 -33.96
N THR A 145 8.16 -3.86 -34.11
CA THR A 145 7.57 -3.11 -32.99
C THR A 145 6.43 -3.89 -32.30
N VAL A 146 5.62 -4.65 -33.04
CA VAL A 146 4.59 -5.52 -32.45
C VAL A 146 5.22 -6.63 -31.60
N VAL A 147 6.25 -7.29 -32.13
CA VAL A 147 7.00 -8.37 -31.45
C VAL A 147 7.67 -7.84 -30.18
N LEU A 148 8.24 -6.63 -30.23
CA LEU A 148 8.86 -5.97 -29.07
C LEU A 148 7.86 -5.76 -27.93
N GLY A 149 6.69 -5.19 -28.23
CA GLY A 149 5.66 -4.93 -27.22
C GLY A 149 5.15 -6.21 -26.57
N LEU A 150 4.84 -7.23 -27.37
CA LEU A 150 4.40 -8.52 -26.87
C LEU A 150 5.51 -9.20 -26.04
N GLY A 151 6.74 -9.24 -26.56
CA GLY A 151 7.90 -9.86 -25.92
C GLY A 151 8.25 -9.22 -24.58
N ALA A 152 8.22 -7.89 -24.50
CA ALA A 152 8.42 -7.14 -23.26
C ALA A 152 7.37 -7.49 -22.20
N GLY A 153 6.11 -7.65 -22.60
CA GLY A 153 5.05 -8.05 -21.67
C GLY A 153 5.09 -9.52 -21.27
N LEU A 154 5.50 -10.43 -22.17
CA LEU A 154 5.74 -11.83 -21.82
C LEU A 154 6.91 -11.95 -20.82
N ALA A 155 7.97 -11.17 -21.01
CA ALA A 155 9.08 -11.11 -20.04
C ALA A 155 8.59 -10.66 -18.66
N GLN A 156 7.73 -9.64 -18.60
CA GLN A 156 7.10 -9.22 -17.35
C GLN A 156 6.23 -10.32 -16.73
N GLN A 157 5.43 -11.04 -17.52
CA GLN A 157 4.58 -12.12 -17.01
C GLN A 157 5.39 -13.29 -16.44
N LEU A 158 6.53 -13.64 -17.06
CA LEU A 158 7.40 -14.73 -16.62
C LEU A 158 8.24 -14.36 -15.39
N ARG A 159 8.71 -13.10 -15.30
CA ARG A 159 9.65 -12.64 -14.27
C ARG A 159 9.29 -11.23 -13.75
N PRO A 160 8.12 -11.04 -13.12
CA PRO A 160 7.55 -9.70 -12.83
C PRO A 160 8.43 -8.82 -11.95
N GLN A 161 9.10 -9.39 -10.95
CA GLN A 161 9.95 -8.61 -10.04
C GLN A 161 11.35 -8.32 -10.60
N GLN A 162 11.91 -9.23 -11.40
CA GLN A 162 13.29 -9.13 -11.89
C GLN A 162 13.37 -8.20 -13.11
N VAL A 163 12.44 -8.34 -14.04
CA VAL A 163 12.41 -7.57 -15.30
C VAL A 163 12.21 -6.08 -15.06
N LEU A 164 11.50 -5.71 -13.99
CA LEU A 164 11.32 -4.32 -13.64
C LEU A 164 12.54 -3.70 -12.92
N ARG A 165 13.57 -4.47 -12.53
CA ARG A 165 14.82 -3.90 -11.98
C ARG A 165 15.60 -3.19 -13.10
N PRO A 166 16.45 -2.18 -12.82
CA PRO A 166 17.19 -1.46 -13.86
C PRO A 166 17.94 -2.39 -14.83
N TYR A 167 18.67 -3.38 -14.29
CA TYR A 167 19.36 -4.39 -15.12
C TYR A 167 18.40 -5.26 -15.95
N GLY A 168 17.22 -5.60 -15.40
CA GLY A 168 16.21 -6.39 -16.12
C GLY A 168 15.62 -5.62 -17.30
N VAL A 169 15.32 -4.32 -17.11
CA VAL A 169 14.82 -3.44 -18.18
C VAL A 169 15.85 -3.35 -19.31
N LEU A 170 17.12 -3.12 -18.98
CA LEU A 170 18.21 -3.05 -19.96
C LEU A 170 18.33 -4.34 -20.78
N VAL A 171 18.28 -5.52 -20.13
CA VAL A 171 18.34 -6.81 -20.83
C VAL A 171 17.18 -6.96 -21.82
N VAL A 172 15.95 -6.63 -21.42
CA VAL A 172 14.79 -6.73 -22.32
C VAL A 172 14.91 -5.77 -23.50
N VAL A 173 15.35 -4.53 -23.27
CA VAL A 173 15.51 -3.54 -24.34
C VAL A 173 16.63 -3.94 -25.31
N LEU A 174 17.76 -4.42 -24.81
CA LEU A 174 18.90 -4.86 -25.64
C LEU A 174 18.53 -6.08 -26.49
N LEU A 175 17.94 -7.11 -25.87
CA LEU A 175 17.48 -8.30 -26.61
C LEU A 175 16.42 -7.94 -27.64
N GLY A 176 15.47 -7.09 -27.27
CA GLY A 176 14.47 -6.55 -28.19
C GLY A 176 15.11 -5.84 -29.39
N SER A 177 16.03 -4.92 -29.13
CA SER A 177 16.74 -4.19 -30.18
C SER A 177 17.46 -5.13 -31.15
N CYS A 178 18.13 -6.16 -30.62
CA CYS A 178 18.76 -7.20 -31.45
C CYS A 178 17.74 -7.93 -32.34
N ILE A 179 16.62 -8.40 -31.75
CA ILE A 179 15.54 -9.08 -32.50
C ILE A 179 15.00 -8.20 -33.61
N GLN A 180 14.75 -6.92 -33.33
CA GLN A 180 14.26 -5.95 -34.31
C GLN A 180 15.24 -5.79 -35.48
N LYS A 181 16.54 -5.59 -35.22
CA LYS A 181 17.53 -5.45 -36.30
C LYS A 181 17.68 -6.73 -37.12
N LEU A 182 17.60 -7.90 -36.49
CA LEU A 182 17.58 -9.19 -37.20
C LEU A 182 16.35 -9.34 -38.11
N MET A 183 15.16 -8.96 -37.62
CA MET A 183 13.93 -8.98 -38.43
C MET A 183 14.02 -8.03 -39.62
N ILE A 184 14.54 -6.81 -39.41
CA ILE A 184 14.77 -5.84 -40.48
C ILE A 184 15.76 -6.39 -41.51
N ALA A 185 16.88 -6.96 -41.07
CA ALA A 185 17.90 -7.55 -41.93
C ALA A 185 17.34 -8.70 -42.79
N TYR A 186 16.49 -9.55 -42.21
CA TYR A 186 15.93 -10.72 -42.88
C TYR A 186 14.82 -10.34 -43.88
N LEU A 187 13.85 -9.53 -43.45
CA LEU A 187 12.61 -9.27 -44.21
C LEU A 187 12.72 -8.14 -45.25
N SER A 188 13.71 -7.26 -45.15
CA SER A 188 13.78 -6.05 -45.99
C SER A 188 14.76 -6.19 -47.16
N HIS A 189 14.51 -5.47 -48.24
CA HIS A 189 15.34 -5.43 -49.46
C HIS A 189 15.38 -4.00 -50.04
N PRO A 190 16.47 -3.59 -50.73
CA PRO A 190 17.70 -4.35 -51.04
C PRO A 190 18.71 -4.39 -49.87
N LYS A 191 19.47 -5.47 -49.74
CA LYS A 191 20.31 -5.76 -48.54
C LYS A 191 21.38 -4.70 -48.25
N VAL A 192 21.95 -4.08 -49.28
CA VAL A 192 22.97 -3.04 -49.12
C VAL A 192 22.44 -1.84 -48.33
N LEU A 193 21.26 -1.32 -48.71
CA LEU A 193 20.61 -0.20 -48.02
C LEU A 193 20.15 -0.59 -46.60
N VAL A 194 19.75 -1.84 -46.40
CA VAL A 194 19.32 -2.35 -45.09
C VAL A 194 20.48 -2.37 -44.11
N ILE A 195 21.65 -2.85 -44.53
CA ILE A 195 22.85 -2.88 -43.68
C ILE A 195 23.28 -1.46 -43.29
N ALA A 196 23.31 -0.54 -44.26
CA ALA A 196 23.61 0.87 -43.99
C ALA A 196 22.65 1.49 -42.97
N THR A 197 21.35 1.22 -43.12
CA THR A 197 20.33 1.70 -42.17
C THR A 197 20.52 1.11 -40.77
N ILE A 198 20.85 -0.18 -40.66
CA ILE A 198 21.10 -0.82 -39.36
C ILE A 198 22.32 -0.21 -38.69
N GLN A 199 23.41 0.01 -39.44
CA GLN A 199 24.64 0.61 -38.90
C GLN A 199 24.39 2.02 -38.36
N GLU A 200 23.61 2.83 -39.07
CA GLU A 200 23.28 4.20 -38.63
C GLU A 200 22.33 4.23 -37.43
N THR A 201 21.39 3.28 -37.34
CA THR A 201 20.29 3.35 -36.36
C THR A 201 20.52 2.54 -35.09
N VAL A 202 21.38 1.53 -35.10
CA VAL A 202 21.47 0.57 -33.98
C VAL A 202 21.88 1.21 -32.67
N ILE A 203 22.93 2.03 -32.64
CA ILE A 203 23.42 2.62 -31.39
C ILE A 203 22.47 3.73 -30.89
N PRO A 204 22.10 4.74 -31.70
CA PRO A 204 21.27 5.84 -31.20
C PRO A 204 19.91 5.37 -30.67
N GLU A 205 19.22 4.45 -31.39
CA GLU A 205 17.91 3.95 -30.94
C GLU A 205 18.04 3.11 -29.68
N THR A 206 19.02 2.21 -29.60
CA THR A 206 19.20 1.36 -28.42
C THR A 206 19.53 2.18 -27.17
N VAL A 207 20.36 3.22 -27.30
CA VAL A 207 20.67 4.12 -26.18
C VAL A 207 19.43 4.87 -25.72
N VAL A 208 18.68 5.48 -26.64
CA VAL A 208 17.45 6.23 -26.30
C VAL A 208 16.37 5.32 -25.73
N ASN A 209 16.17 4.13 -26.30
CA ASN A 209 15.21 3.16 -25.80
C ASN A 209 15.57 2.65 -24.39
N CYS A 210 16.86 2.40 -24.12
CA CYS A 210 17.32 2.02 -22.79
C CYS A 210 17.02 3.12 -21.77
N PHE A 211 17.44 4.35 -22.08
CA PHE A 211 17.25 5.50 -21.20
C PHE A 211 15.77 5.78 -20.96
N GLY A 212 14.97 5.84 -22.02
CA GLY A 212 13.55 6.14 -21.95
C GLY A 212 12.76 5.09 -21.16
N CYS A 213 13.03 3.80 -21.40
CA CYS A 213 12.37 2.73 -20.64
C CYS A 213 12.77 2.75 -19.17
N LEU A 214 14.07 2.98 -18.86
CA LEU A 214 14.52 3.10 -17.47
C LEU A 214 13.84 4.24 -16.74
N LEU A 215 13.76 5.42 -17.36
CA LEU A 215 13.08 6.57 -16.77
C LEU A 215 11.59 6.31 -16.55
N LEU A 216 10.88 5.82 -17.56
CA LEU A 216 9.44 5.56 -17.47
C LEU A 216 9.11 4.52 -16.39
N ILE A 217 9.85 3.41 -16.36
CA ILE A 217 9.66 2.37 -15.35
C ILE A 217 9.99 2.90 -13.94
N SER A 218 11.02 3.74 -13.81
CA SER A 218 11.38 4.35 -12.51
C SER A 218 10.26 5.28 -12.00
N VAL A 219 9.76 6.17 -12.87
CA VAL A 219 8.63 7.06 -12.57
C VAL A 219 7.38 6.26 -12.16
N LEU A 220 7.04 5.23 -12.93
CA LEU A 220 5.86 4.41 -12.67
C LEU A 220 5.97 3.67 -11.33
N LYS A 221 7.17 3.17 -10.98
CA LYS A 221 7.45 2.53 -9.69
C LYS A 221 7.37 3.48 -8.50
N ASP A 222 7.91 4.69 -8.63
CA ASP A 222 7.90 5.64 -7.52
C ASP A 222 6.47 6.08 -7.16
N LEU A 223 5.60 6.22 -8.16
CA LEU A 223 4.18 6.49 -7.94
C LEU A 223 3.45 5.35 -7.21
N GLU A 224 3.84 4.10 -7.48
CA GLU A 224 3.29 2.94 -6.77
C GLU A 224 3.80 2.87 -5.32
N ARG A 225 5.09 3.14 -5.11
CA ARG A 225 5.70 3.23 -3.77
C ARG A 225 5.07 4.31 -2.90
N GLU A 226 4.89 5.52 -3.42
CA GLU A 226 4.22 6.60 -2.69
C GLU A 226 2.80 6.23 -2.28
N ARG A 227 2.07 5.51 -3.14
CA ARG A 227 0.73 5.03 -2.83
C ARG A 227 0.75 4.01 -1.70
N LEU A 228 1.63 3.00 -1.78
CA LEU A 228 1.75 1.98 -0.75
C LEU A 228 2.11 2.61 0.60
N LYS A 229 3.05 3.57 0.62
CA LYS A 229 3.35 4.36 1.82
C LYS A 229 2.12 5.07 2.39
N LYS A 230 1.32 5.72 1.55
CA LYS A 230 0.06 6.36 2.00
C LYS A 230 -0.96 5.36 2.54
N GLN A 231 -1.06 4.18 1.95
CA GLN A 231 -1.98 3.13 2.41
C GLN A 231 -1.55 2.55 3.76
N ILE A 232 -0.25 2.29 3.94
CA ILE A 232 0.33 1.85 5.22
C ILE A 232 0.06 2.90 6.28
N HIS A 233 0.37 4.17 6.00
CA HIS A 233 0.13 5.26 6.96
C HIS A 233 -1.35 5.40 7.34
N GLN A 234 -2.28 5.26 6.38
CA GLN A 234 -3.71 5.27 6.68
C GLN A 234 -4.14 4.05 7.51
N ALA A 235 -3.55 2.88 7.28
CA ALA A 235 -3.83 1.69 8.08
C ALA A 235 -3.33 1.85 9.52
N GLU A 236 -2.12 2.40 9.71
CA GLU A 236 -1.58 2.76 11.02
C GLU A 236 -2.48 3.75 11.77
N LEU A 237 -2.93 4.82 11.09
CA LEU A 237 -3.85 5.79 11.69
C LEU A 237 -5.17 5.15 12.11
N ARG A 238 -5.73 4.24 11.29
CA ARG A 238 -6.96 3.50 11.65
C ARG A 238 -6.72 2.56 12.83
N ALA A 239 -5.58 1.88 12.89
CA ALA A 239 -5.23 1.01 14.00
C ALA A 239 -5.08 1.81 15.31
N LEU A 240 -4.47 2.99 15.27
CA LEU A 240 -4.39 3.90 16.41
C LEU A 240 -5.77 4.43 16.83
N GLN A 241 -6.62 4.80 15.87
CA GLN A 241 -7.99 5.25 16.15
C GLN A 241 -8.85 4.14 16.77
N ALA A 242 -8.66 2.88 16.38
CA ALA A 242 -9.38 1.74 16.94
C ALA A 242 -9.05 1.48 18.42
N GLN A 243 -7.95 2.02 18.94
CA GLN A 243 -7.58 1.89 20.36
C GLN A 243 -8.38 2.83 21.27
N ILE A 244 -9.14 3.78 20.71
CA ILE A 244 -10.10 4.60 21.44
C ILE A 244 -11.48 4.00 21.22
N GLU A 245 -12.16 3.54 22.27
CA GLU A 245 -13.50 2.93 22.15
C GLU A 245 -14.52 3.99 21.68
N PRO A 246 -14.96 3.98 20.40
CA PRO A 246 -15.80 5.06 19.86
C PRO A 246 -17.17 5.10 20.54
N HIS A 247 -17.62 3.95 21.02
CA HIS A 247 -18.85 3.79 21.76
C HIS A 247 -18.77 4.49 23.13
N PHE A 248 -17.67 4.34 23.89
CA PHE A 248 -17.48 5.05 25.14
C PHE A 248 -17.57 6.58 24.96
N ILE A 249 -16.86 7.14 23.97
CA ILE A 249 -16.87 8.59 23.72
C ILE A 249 -18.28 9.08 23.43
N ASN A 250 -18.99 8.41 22.52
CA ASN A 250 -20.35 8.81 22.16
C ASN A 250 -21.29 8.73 23.38
N ASN A 251 -21.14 7.71 24.22
CA ASN A 251 -21.93 7.56 25.44
C ASN A 251 -21.60 8.65 26.47
N ALA A 252 -20.32 8.95 26.69
CA ALA A 252 -19.89 10.00 27.59
C ALA A 252 -20.41 11.37 27.13
N LEU A 253 -20.31 11.70 25.84
CA LEU A 253 -20.84 12.95 25.28
C LEU A 253 -22.36 13.04 25.41
N ASN A 254 -23.09 11.94 25.19
CA ASN A 254 -24.55 11.91 25.38
C ASN A 254 -24.95 12.09 26.85
N ALA A 255 -24.22 11.48 27.78
CA ALA A 255 -24.44 11.65 29.21
C ALA A 255 -24.16 13.10 29.66
N ILE A 256 -23.06 13.70 29.18
CA ILE A 256 -22.75 15.12 29.41
C ILE A 256 -23.84 16.01 28.82
N LYS A 257 -24.29 15.73 27.59
CA LYS A 257 -25.37 16.49 26.94
C LYS A 257 -26.67 16.47 27.75
N ALA A 258 -27.01 15.32 28.33
CA ALA A 258 -28.15 15.22 29.25
C ALA A 258 -27.91 16.02 30.53
N LEU A 259 -26.69 15.94 31.09
CA LEU A 259 -26.29 16.66 32.30
C LEU A 259 -26.33 18.18 32.13
N ILE A 260 -26.02 18.74 30.94
CA ILE A 260 -26.11 20.19 30.68
C ILE A 260 -27.49 20.77 31.05
N ARG A 261 -28.56 19.99 30.83
CA ARG A 261 -29.94 20.43 31.12
C ARG A 261 -30.29 20.38 32.61
N ILE A 262 -29.53 19.64 33.41
CA ILE A 262 -29.77 19.40 34.83
C ILE A 262 -28.84 20.28 35.67
N ASP A 263 -27.54 20.22 35.35
CA ASP A 263 -26.46 20.93 36.04
C ASP A 263 -25.34 21.27 35.05
N SER A 264 -25.38 22.50 34.54
CA SER A 264 -24.42 23.00 33.55
C SER A 264 -23.00 23.16 34.09
N ALA A 265 -22.84 23.41 35.41
CA ALA A 265 -21.54 23.55 36.04
C ALA A 265 -20.86 22.18 36.14
N ARG A 266 -21.59 21.16 36.62
CA ARG A 266 -21.10 19.78 36.67
C ARG A 266 -20.86 19.21 35.27
N ALA A 267 -21.67 19.56 34.27
CA ALA A 267 -21.42 19.17 32.88
C ALA A 267 -20.08 19.70 32.36
N SER A 268 -19.72 20.95 32.69
CA SER A 268 -18.44 21.55 32.32
C SER A 268 -17.25 20.83 32.98
N GLU A 269 -17.40 20.38 34.23
CA GLU A 269 -16.41 19.52 34.92
C GLU A 269 -16.20 18.19 34.17
N TYR A 270 -17.28 17.52 33.76
CA TYR A 270 -17.19 16.26 33.00
C TYR A 270 -16.57 16.43 31.61
N VAL A 271 -16.70 17.60 30.97
CA VAL A 271 -15.98 17.89 29.71
C VAL A 271 -14.47 17.88 29.95
N VAL A 272 -14.00 18.51 31.04
CA VAL A 272 -12.58 18.51 31.40
C VAL A 272 -12.11 17.10 31.78
N LYS A 273 -12.91 16.35 32.53
CA LYS A 273 -12.61 14.94 32.86
C LYS A 273 -12.49 14.08 31.60
N LEU A 274 -13.34 14.32 30.59
CA LEU A 274 -13.33 13.55 29.35
C LEU A 274 -12.06 13.86 28.55
N ALA A 275 -11.66 15.13 28.46
CA ALA A 275 -10.42 15.51 27.81
C ALA A 275 -9.20 14.81 28.46
N ARG A 276 -9.12 14.81 29.80
CA ARG A 276 -8.05 14.10 30.53
C ARG A 276 -8.07 12.60 30.29
N PHE A 277 -9.25 11.98 30.36
CA PHE A 277 -9.40 10.55 30.08
C PHE A 277 -8.88 10.18 28.69
N LEU A 278 -9.21 10.97 27.66
CA LEU A 278 -8.75 10.74 26.28
C LEU A 278 -7.23 10.90 26.14
N ASP A 279 -6.65 11.90 26.80
CA ASP A 279 -5.20 12.09 26.81
C ASP A 279 -4.49 10.91 27.49
N ASP A 280 -5.02 10.43 28.62
CA ASP A 280 -4.50 9.23 29.30
C ASP A 280 -4.60 8.00 28.40
N THR A 281 -5.77 7.75 27.79
CA THR A 281 -5.97 6.62 26.87
C THR A 281 -4.96 6.66 25.74
N ARG A 282 -4.69 7.83 25.16
CA ARG A 282 -3.70 8.01 24.09
C ARG A 282 -2.27 7.75 24.55
N GLN A 283 -1.91 8.11 25.78
CA GLN A 283 -0.59 7.82 26.34
C GLN A 283 -0.43 6.33 26.64
N ILE A 284 -1.44 5.73 27.27
CA ILE A 284 -1.49 4.31 27.65
C ILE A 284 -1.43 3.42 26.41
N ALA A 285 -2.15 3.78 25.35
CA ALA A 285 -2.17 3.12 24.03
C ALA A 285 -0.77 2.94 23.39
N LYS A 286 0.21 3.77 23.77
CA LYS A 286 1.57 3.71 23.21
C LYS A 286 2.56 2.92 24.05
N ALA A 287 2.19 2.54 25.28
CA ALA A 287 3.07 1.84 26.21
C ALA A 287 2.86 0.33 26.10
N ASN A 288 3.91 -0.49 26.24
CA ASN A 288 3.72 -1.94 26.35
C ASN A 288 3.38 -2.37 27.79
N SER A 289 3.70 -1.53 28.78
CA SER A 289 3.33 -1.70 30.18
C SER A 289 3.05 -0.37 30.87
N ILE A 290 2.19 -0.41 31.88
CA ILE A 290 1.96 0.72 32.79
C ILE A 290 1.95 0.23 34.25
N SER A 291 2.16 1.13 35.20
CA SER A 291 2.01 0.78 36.61
C SER A 291 0.55 0.47 36.96
N LEU A 292 0.32 -0.48 37.87
CA LEU A 292 -0.99 -0.82 38.37
C LEU A 292 -1.72 0.40 38.93
N GLY A 293 -1.00 1.28 39.63
CA GLY A 293 -1.56 2.55 40.11
C GLY A 293 -2.11 3.43 38.98
N LYS A 294 -1.43 3.50 37.83
CA LYS A 294 -1.88 4.27 36.67
C LYS A 294 -3.09 3.64 35.99
N GLU A 295 -3.14 2.31 35.92
CA GLU A 295 -4.33 1.60 35.42
C GLU A 295 -5.53 1.83 36.35
N LEU A 296 -5.35 1.75 37.68
CA LEU A 296 -6.42 1.99 38.66
C LEU A 296 -6.95 3.42 38.57
N GLU A 297 -6.09 4.43 38.46
CA GLU A 297 -6.49 5.83 38.26
C GLU A 297 -7.29 6.00 36.96
N HIS A 298 -6.87 5.33 35.88
CA HIS A 298 -7.61 5.36 34.62
C HIS A 298 -8.96 4.65 34.72
N LEU A 299 -9.02 3.54 35.46
CA LEU A 299 -10.23 2.79 35.73
C LEU A 299 -11.24 3.59 36.56
N GLU A 300 -10.80 4.26 37.62
CA GLU A 300 -11.66 5.12 38.44
C GLU A 300 -12.30 6.24 37.61
N ARG A 301 -11.53 6.86 36.70
CA ARG A 301 -12.06 7.85 35.76
C ARG A 301 -13.12 7.25 34.84
N TYR A 302 -12.86 6.06 34.30
CA TYR A 302 -13.84 5.35 33.47
C TYR A 302 -15.12 5.04 34.25
N LEU A 303 -15.01 4.57 35.48
CA LEU A 303 -16.14 4.25 36.36
C LEU A 303 -16.97 5.48 36.71
N ASP A 304 -16.37 6.65 36.91
CA ASP A 304 -17.07 7.93 37.11
C ASP A 304 -17.99 8.24 35.90
N PHE A 305 -17.52 8.03 34.67
CA PHE A 305 -18.36 8.18 33.48
C PHE A 305 -19.48 7.14 33.39
N GLN A 306 -19.22 5.89 33.77
CA GLN A 306 -20.25 4.86 33.76
C GLN A 306 -21.31 5.12 34.83
N GLN A 307 -20.96 5.68 35.99
CA GLN A 307 -21.92 6.09 37.02
C GLN A 307 -22.88 7.17 36.51
N LEU A 308 -22.39 8.11 35.68
CA LEU A 308 -23.24 9.13 35.05
C LEU A 308 -24.26 8.52 34.07
N ARG A 309 -23.86 7.44 33.38
CA ARG A 309 -24.72 6.74 32.40
C ARG A 309 -25.71 5.79 33.04
N PHE A 310 -25.32 5.15 34.14
CA PHE A 310 -26.09 4.11 34.83
C PHE A 310 -26.30 4.46 36.31
N PRO A 311 -26.96 5.60 36.60
CA PRO A 311 -27.07 6.11 37.97
C PRO A 311 -27.84 5.12 38.86
N GLY A 312 -27.19 4.67 39.95
CA GLY A 312 -27.78 3.75 40.93
C GLY A 312 -27.92 2.30 40.48
N LEU A 313 -27.44 1.93 39.28
CA LEU A 313 -27.56 0.57 38.76
C LEU A 313 -26.36 -0.33 39.11
N PHE A 314 -25.22 0.26 39.50
CA PHE A 314 -24.06 -0.50 39.93
C PHE A 314 -23.29 0.21 41.06
N LYS A 315 -22.50 -0.56 41.81
CA LYS A 315 -21.54 -0.09 42.81
C LYS A 315 -20.22 -0.82 42.63
N THR A 316 -19.14 -0.11 42.88
CA THR A 316 -17.77 -0.63 42.74
C THR A 316 -17.05 -0.56 44.09
N SER A 317 -16.33 -1.63 44.43
CA SER A 317 -15.41 -1.68 45.57
C SER A 317 -14.01 -1.96 45.05
N LEU A 318 -13.05 -1.07 45.32
CA LEU A 318 -11.64 -1.24 44.93
C LEU A 318 -10.83 -1.42 46.21
N VAL A 319 -10.30 -2.62 46.41
CA VAL A 319 -9.49 -3.02 47.57
C VAL A 319 -8.14 -3.51 47.05
N VAL A 320 -7.29 -2.56 46.66
CA VAL A 320 -5.93 -2.82 46.17
C VAL A 320 -4.92 -2.08 47.07
N PRO A 321 -3.99 -2.79 47.73
CA PRO A 321 -2.96 -2.17 48.55
C PRO A 321 -2.05 -1.24 47.73
N ALA A 322 -1.73 -0.06 48.28
CA ALA A 322 -0.86 0.93 47.64
C ALA A 322 0.55 0.39 47.31
N GLU A 323 1.00 -0.61 48.07
CA GLU A 323 2.27 -1.31 47.88
C GLU A 323 2.37 -2.01 46.51
N LEU A 324 1.24 -2.40 45.93
CA LEU A 324 1.18 -3.04 44.62
C LEU A 324 1.19 -2.04 43.46
N HIS A 325 0.93 -0.75 43.70
CA HIS A 325 0.82 0.26 42.66
C HIS A 325 2.04 0.38 41.73
N PRO A 326 3.30 0.22 42.19
CA PRO A 326 4.47 0.32 41.33
C PRO A 326 4.64 -0.83 40.34
N TYR A 327 3.98 -1.98 40.57
CA TYR A 327 4.13 -3.13 39.69
C TYR A 327 3.48 -2.88 38.33
N GLN A 328 4.12 -3.41 37.30
CA GLN A 328 3.79 -3.19 35.90
C GLN A 328 2.83 -4.26 35.41
N ILE A 329 1.83 -3.82 34.64
CA ILE A 329 0.81 -4.66 34.05
C ILE A 329 0.61 -4.25 32.58
N PRO A 330 0.09 -5.14 31.72
CA PRO A 330 -0.32 -4.75 30.38
C PRO A 330 -1.40 -3.66 30.47
N PRO A 331 -1.33 -2.63 29.62
CA PRO A 331 -2.32 -1.56 29.61
C PRO A 331 -3.72 -2.11 29.32
N ARG A 332 -4.75 -1.50 29.90
CA ARG A 332 -6.17 -1.87 29.73
C ARG A 332 -6.56 -3.24 30.29
N SER A 333 -5.72 -3.85 31.12
CA SER A 333 -6.04 -5.14 31.76
C SER A 333 -7.29 -5.01 32.64
N LEU A 334 -7.31 -4.06 33.57
CA LEU A 334 -8.45 -3.88 34.47
C LEU A 334 -9.64 -3.27 33.73
N LEU A 335 -9.38 -2.29 32.87
CA LEU A 335 -10.44 -1.65 32.09
C LEU A 335 -11.24 -2.68 31.26
N THR A 336 -10.56 -3.61 30.59
CA THR A 336 -11.21 -4.65 29.78
C THR A 336 -12.07 -5.59 30.64
N LEU A 337 -11.59 -5.98 31.82
CA LEU A 337 -12.33 -6.87 32.71
C LEU A 337 -13.55 -6.17 33.33
N THR A 338 -13.38 -4.94 33.79
CA THR A 338 -14.47 -4.15 34.37
C THR A 338 -15.51 -3.74 33.34
N ASP A 339 -15.11 -3.40 32.11
CA ASP A 339 -16.04 -3.12 31.00
C ASP A 339 -16.89 -4.35 30.67
N ASN A 340 -16.27 -5.54 30.61
CA ASN A 340 -17.01 -6.80 30.45
C ASN A 340 -17.99 -7.04 31.60
N ALA A 341 -17.57 -6.83 32.84
CA ALA A 341 -18.43 -6.97 34.02
C ALA A 341 -19.63 -6.01 33.97
N LEU A 342 -19.45 -4.77 33.52
CA LEU A 342 -20.55 -3.81 33.36
C LEU A 342 -21.49 -4.19 32.19
N LEU A 343 -20.93 -4.47 31.02
CA LEU A 343 -21.71 -4.77 29.81
C LEU A 343 -22.55 -6.04 29.95
N HIS A 344 -21.96 -7.09 30.55
CA HIS A 344 -22.63 -8.36 30.74
C HIS A 344 -23.39 -8.43 32.06
N GLY A 345 -22.82 -7.88 33.14
CA GLY A 345 -23.44 -7.92 34.46
C GLY A 345 -24.74 -7.12 34.56
N LEU A 346 -24.88 -6.03 33.80
CA LEU A 346 -26.15 -5.28 33.72
C LEU A 346 -27.22 -5.98 32.86
N ARG A 347 -26.89 -7.04 32.11
CA ARG A 347 -27.84 -7.73 31.23
C ARG A 347 -28.81 -8.57 32.05
N ASN A 348 -30.10 -8.24 31.97
CA ASN A 348 -31.18 -8.97 32.66
C ASN A 348 -30.98 -9.12 34.18
N HIS A 349 -30.12 -8.31 34.79
CA HIS A 349 -29.87 -8.35 36.22
C HIS A 349 -30.92 -7.55 36.98
N THR A 350 -31.53 -8.19 37.96
CA THR A 350 -32.52 -7.57 38.85
C THR A 350 -31.82 -7.11 40.12
N GLY A 351 -31.57 -5.80 40.24
CA GLY A 351 -30.93 -5.21 41.41
C GLY A 351 -29.73 -4.35 41.04
N ILE A 352 -28.89 -4.05 42.05
CA ILE A 352 -27.66 -3.28 41.88
C ILE A 352 -26.53 -4.25 41.58
N LEU A 353 -25.85 -4.04 40.45
CA LEU A 353 -24.64 -4.77 40.09
C LEU A 353 -23.49 -4.36 41.02
N LEU A 354 -22.91 -5.32 41.73
CA LEU A 354 -21.74 -5.12 42.58
C LEU A 354 -20.52 -5.62 41.83
N ILE A 355 -19.53 -4.74 41.63
CA ILE A 355 -18.24 -5.10 41.06
C ILE A 355 -17.17 -4.89 42.14
N GLU A 356 -16.50 -5.97 42.52
CA GLU A 356 -15.42 -5.97 43.50
C GLU A 356 -14.09 -6.24 42.80
N ILE A 357 -13.12 -5.35 43.03
CA ILE A 357 -11.75 -5.50 42.56
C ILE A 357 -10.87 -5.65 43.79
N SER A 358 -10.27 -6.83 43.95
CA SER A 358 -9.45 -7.15 45.11
C SER A 358 -8.14 -7.82 44.70
N THR A 359 -7.21 -7.95 45.64
CA THR A 359 -5.92 -8.58 45.38
C THR A 359 -5.52 -9.56 46.47
N THR A 360 -4.82 -10.62 46.08
CA THR A 360 -4.00 -11.43 47.01
C THR A 360 -2.55 -11.35 46.59
N GLU A 361 -1.65 -11.44 47.56
CA GLU A 361 -0.21 -11.31 47.32
C GLU A 361 0.54 -12.49 47.94
N THR A 362 1.58 -12.93 47.24
CA THR A 362 2.59 -13.89 47.69
C THR A 362 3.97 -13.23 47.55
N GLU A 363 5.06 -13.87 47.97
CA GLU A 363 6.40 -13.26 47.86
C GLU A 363 6.75 -12.86 46.42
N SER A 364 6.42 -13.68 45.43
CA SER A 364 6.85 -13.52 44.03
C SER A 364 5.76 -13.03 43.08
N ASN A 365 4.48 -13.26 43.40
CA ASN A 365 3.35 -12.95 42.54
C ASN A 365 2.23 -12.23 43.29
N PHE A 366 1.36 -11.55 42.56
CA PHE A 366 0.08 -11.07 43.06
C PHE A 366 -1.03 -11.53 42.10
N THR A 367 -2.23 -11.72 42.64
CA THR A 367 -3.42 -12.07 41.87
C THR A 367 -4.44 -10.96 42.00
N LEU A 368 -4.87 -10.38 40.88
CA LEU A 368 -5.99 -9.43 40.83
C LEU A 368 -7.28 -10.22 40.59
N TYR A 369 -8.33 -9.92 41.34
CA TYR A 369 -9.66 -10.50 41.18
C TYR A 369 -10.64 -9.40 40.79
N ILE A 370 -11.46 -9.65 39.77
CA ILE A 370 -12.59 -8.82 39.38
C ILE A 370 -13.83 -9.70 39.48
N LYS A 371 -14.71 -9.40 40.44
CA LYS A 371 -15.90 -10.19 40.73
C LYS A 371 -17.16 -9.36 40.54
N ASP A 372 -18.13 -9.91 39.83
CA ASP A 372 -19.47 -9.36 39.70
C ASP A 372 -20.55 -10.32 40.19
N ASN A 373 -21.71 -9.79 40.58
CA ASN A 373 -22.91 -10.57 40.94
C ASN A 373 -23.95 -10.60 39.79
N GLY A 374 -23.51 -10.45 38.54
CA GLY A 374 -24.37 -10.36 37.36
C GLY A 374 -25.00 -11.69 36.95
N CYS A 375 -25.43 -11.78 35.68
CA CYS A 375 -26.14 -12.95 35.15
C CYS A 375 -25.30 -14.23 35.06
N GLY A 376 -23.97 -14.13 35.22
CA GLY A 376 -23.05 -15.25 35.03
C GLY A 376 -22.93 -15.69 33.57
N ILE A 377 -22.09 -16.70 33.33
CA ILE A 377 -21.72 -17.24 32.03
C ILE A 377 -22.00 -18.74 32.04
N SER A 378 -22.57 -19.27 30.96
CA SER A 378 -22.83 -20.70 30.81
C SER A 378 -21.52 -21.50 30.65
N GLU A 379 -21.52 -22.71 31.20
CA GLU A 379 -20.37 -23.62 31.20
C GLU A 379 -19.76 -23.87 29.79
N PRO A 380 -20.56 -24.10 28.73
CA PRO A 380 -20.00 -24.32 27.38
C PRO A 380 -19.27 -23.09 26.83
N ARG A 381 -19.68 -21.88 27.25
CA ARG A 381 -19.04 -20.64 26.85
C ARG A 381 -17.79 -20.38 27.67
N MET A 382 -17.80 -20.73 28.96
CA MET A 382 -16.69 -20.52 29.88
C MET A 382 -15.38 -21.18 29.41
N GLU A 383 -15.43 -22.43 28.92
CA GLU A 383 -14.23 -23.15 28.43
C GLU A 383 -13.52 -22.45 27.26
N SER A 384 -14.26 -21.62 26.51
CA SER A 384 -13.73 -20.90 25.35
C SER A 384 -13.11 -19.54 25.69
N LEU A 385 -13.47 -18.96 26.84
CA LEU A 385 -13.06 -17.59 27.20
C LEU A 385 -11.58 -17.55 27.58
N GLY A 386 -10.84 -16.59 27.00
CA GLY A 386 -9.41 -16.44 27.22
C GLY A 386 -8.52 -17.35 26.38
N ASN A 387 -9.07 -18.42 25.78
CA ASN A 387 -8.31 -19.40 24.98
C ASN A 387 -8.54 -19.28 23.48
N LYS A 388 -9.70 -18.79 23.05
CA LYS A 388 -10.03 -18.56 21.64
C LYS A 388 -10.96 -17.35 21.47
N PRO A 389 -11.01 -16.71 20.29
CA PRO A 389 -12.05 -15.75 19.95
C PRO A 389 -13.44 -16.38 20.10
N VAL A 390 -14.38 -15.66 20.71
CA VAL A 390 -15.76 -16.12 20.92
C VAL A 390 -16.71 -15.10 20.32
N ASP A 391 -17.75 -15.52 19.61
CA ASP A 391 -18.73 -14.57 19.06
C ASP A 391 -19.41 -13.74 20.16
N SER A 392 -19.57 -12.44 19.91
CA SER A 392 -20.24 -11.49 20.81
C SER A 392 -21.30 -10.68 20.08
N GLU A 393 -22.50 -10.57 20.66
CA GLU A 393 -23.62 -9.80 20.11
C GLU A 393 -23.37 -8.28 20.14
N ARG A 394 -22.50 -7.78 21.03
CA ARG A 394 -22.24 -6.33 21.23
C ARG A 394 -20.75 -5.98 21.44
N GLY A 395 -19.84 -6.74 20.83
CA GLY A 395 -18.40 -6.47 20.91
C GLY A 395 -17.60 -7.31 19.91
N SER A 396 -16.26 -7.20 19.94
CA SER A 396 -15.40 -7.99 19.04
C SER A 396 -15.30 -9.46 19.46
N GLY A 397 -15.61 -9.79 20.72
CA GLY A 397 -15.50 -11.17 21.22
C GLY A 397 -14.08 -11.67 21.45
N THR A 398 -13.09 -10.81 21.24
CA THR A 398 -11.64 -11.13 21.31
C THR A 398 -10.94 -10.58 22.54
N GLY A 399 -11.60 -9.74 23.35
CA GLY A 399 -10.95 -8.95 24.40
C GLY A 399 -10.22 -9.79 25.46
N LEU A 400 -10.89 -10.80 26.03
CA LEU A 400 -10.27 -11.69 27.03
C LEU A 400 -9.17 -12.57 26.43
N PHE A 401 -9.33 -13.01 25.18
CA PHE A 401 -8.32 -13.80 24.48
C PHE A 401 -7.04 -12.99 24.25
N GLN A 402 -7.16 -11.76 23.72
CA GLN A 402 -6.03 -10.85 23.51
C GLN A 402 -5.34 -10.48 24.82
N LEU A 403 -6.11 -10.25 25.89
CA LEU A 403 -5.54 -9.99 27.21
C LEU A 403 -4.71 -11.18 27.71
N ASN A 404 -5.21 -12.41 27.57
CA ASN A 404 -4.50 -13.61 28.00
C ASN A 404 -3.24 -13.87 27.16
N GLU A 405 -3.28 -13.67 25.83
CA GLU A 405 -2.08 -13.74 24.98
C GLU A 405 -1.04 -12.70 25.38
N ASN A 406 -1.46 -11.45 25.61
CA ASN A 406 -0.55 -10.37 26.02
C ASN A 406 0.10 -10.65 27.38
N LEU A 407 -0.66 -11.20 28.34
CA LEU A 407 -0.12 -11.60 29.64
C LEU A 407 0.91 -12.73 29.49
N THR A 408 0.58 -13.75 28.71
CA THR A 408 1.45 -14.90 28.45
C THR A 408 2.76 -14.44 27.79
N LEU A 409 2.68 -13.56 26.80
CA LEU A 409 3.86 -13.02 26.10
C LEU A 409 4.70 -12.08 26.98
N ALA A 410 4.07 -11.23 27.79
CA ALA A 410 4.78 -10.25 28.61
C ALA A 410 5.57 -10.87 29.77
N PHE A 411 5.17 -12.06 30.21
CA PHE A 411 5.71 -12.75 31.39
C PHE A 411 6.21 -14.18 31.11
N ASP A 412 6.51 -14.51 29.85
CA ASP A 412 7.03 -15.82 29.44
C ASP A 412 6.19 -17.00 29.98
N GLY A 413 4.86 -16.87 29.92
CA GLY A 413 3.90 -17.88 30.40
C GLY A 413 3.70 -17.94 31.91
N LYS A 414 4.32 -17.06 32.70
CA LYS A 414 4.15 -17.02 34.17
C LYS A 414 2.92 -16.24 34.62
N ALA A 415 2.31 -15.46 33.73
CA ALA A 415 1.04 -14.78 33.96
C ALA A 415 -0.06 -15.44 33.15
N HIS A 416 -1.24 -15.59 33.75
CA HIS A 416 -2.41 -16.15 33.06
C HIS A 416 -3.71 -15.55 33.59
N LEU A 417 -4.73 -15.57 32.73
CA LEU A 417 -6.10 -15.21 33.05
C LEU A 417 -6.91 -16.48 33.36
N SER A 418 -7.73 -16.44 34.41
CA SER A 418 -8.69 -17.50 34.72
C SER A 418 -10.08 -16.92 34.91
N VAL A 419 -11.11 -17.63 34.45
CA VAL A 419 -12.52 -17.24 34.59
C VAL A 419 -13.26 -18.31 35.36
N LYS A 420 -13.98 -17.91 36.41
CA LYS A 420 -14.93 -18.75 37.14
C LYS A 420 -16.29 -18.07 37.10
N SER A 421 -17.30 -18.77 36.62
CA SER A 421 -18.65 -18.21 36.54
C SER A 421 -19.69 -19.28 36.78
N GLN A 422 -20.84 -18.88 37.30
CA GLN A 422 -22.02 -19.72 37.36
C GLN A 422 -23.23 -18.89 36.96
N GLU A 423 -24.06 -19.44 36.06
CA GLU A 423 -25.28 -18.78 35.59
C GLU A 423 -26.18 -18.40 36.78
N GLY A 424 -26.59 -17.13 36.82
CA GLY A 424 -27.37 -16.52 37.89
C GLY A 424 -26.60 -16.17 39.17
N LYS A 425 -25.29 -16.45 39.27
CA LYS A 425 -24.48 -16.17 40.47
C LYS A 425 -23.27 -15.26 40.22
N GLY A 426 -23.17 -14.66 39.04
CA GLY A 426 -22.10 -13.73 38.68
C GLY A 426 -20.84 -14.41 38.15
N THR A 427 -19.79 -13.60 37.97
CA THR A 427 -18.51 -14.01 37.38
C THR A 427 -17.34 -13.48 38.18
N GLU A 428 -16.30 -14.29 38.31
CA GLU A 428 -15.01 -13.92 38.88
C GLU A 428 -13.93 -14.16 37.82
N VAL A 429 -13.20 -13.11 37.47
CA VAL A 429 -12.01 -13.20 36.62
C VAL A 429 -10.78 -12.92 37.48
N SER A 430 -9.77 -13.77 37.39
CA SER A 430 -8.50 -13.59 38.09
C SER A 430 -7.32 -13.46 37.13
N LEU A 431 -6.40 -12.57 37.47
CA LEU A 431 -5.15 -12.33 36.76
C LEU A 431 -3.98 -12.64 37.68
N LEU A 432 -3.28 -13.76 37.46
CA LEU A 432 -2.02 -14.04 38.15
C LEU A 432 -0.89 -13.28 37.46
N MET A 433 -0.13 -12.47 38.22
CA MET A 433 0.98 -11.70 37.69
C MET A 433 2.24 -11.77 38.55
N PRO A 434 3.42 -12.00 37.95
CA PRO A 434 4.69 -11.82 38.62
C PRO A 434 4.94 -10.37 39.01
N LYS A 435 5.55 -10.16 40.19
CA LYS A 435 5.97 -8.83 40.65
C LYS A 435 7.09 -8.30 39.76
N ARG A 436 6.80 -7.27 38.97
CA ARG A 436 7.77 -6.60 38.08
C ARG A 436 7.61 -5.09 38.15
N ILE A 437 8.66 -4.36 38.54
CA ILE A 437 8.60 -2.89 38.68
C ILE A 437 9.07 -2.19 37.39
N LYS A 438 10.00 -2.80 36.64
CA LYS A 438 10.57 -2.20 35.42
C LYS A 438 9.60 -2.30 34.24
N PRO A 439 9.33 -1.19 33.52
CA PRO A 439 8.50 -1.21 32.33
C PRO A 439 9.16 -2.04 31.21
N TRP A 440 8.38 -2.43 30.21
CA TRP A 440 8.84 -3.12 29.00
C TRP A 440 8.26 -2.52 27.72
#